data_AF-S8CER6-F1
#
_entry.id   AF-S8CER6-F1
#
_cell.length_a   1.000
_cell.length_b   1.000
_cell.length_c   1.000
_cell.angle_alpha   90.00
_cell.angle_beta   90.00
_cell.angle_gamma   90.00
#
_symmetry.space_group_name_H-M   'P 1'
#
loop_
_entity.id
_entity.type
_entity.pdbx_description
1 polymer ?
#
loop_
_entity_poly.entity_id
_entity_poly.type
_entity_poly.pdbx_seq_one_letter_code
_entity_poly.pdbx_strand_id
1 'polypeptide(L)'
;AGKTTGVCISKGGRFPPFTVDGKPPKKSRKGPGDLSVCRIFRRRTCCDSTQTHPVFLSVRTLASSGEATQDCLHLWELLECSICDPSVGVTPGPPRICASFCHRVFEACSTAYFSTDPTKQASPCRGSDFVCGRASEWVANGTELCHIAGFSVDNEDRLSCYGGKASLDHIATSWKSSSEGSLPAEEEEEEEEEEASILRVIAEWVGDRNERVSWAVGGMVLTAGVIFSRKRKSRHRRHRERAIQHTVRRLTG
;
A
#
# COMPACT_ATOMS: atom_id res chain seq x y z
N ALA A 1 -29.94 -7.21 -0.05
CA ALA A 1 -29.89 -6.19 1.01
C ALA A 1 -29.10 -4.99 0.49
N GLY A 2 -29.71 -3.80 0.44
CA GLY A 2 -29.07 -2.59 -0.10
C GLY A 2 -27.84 -2.23 0.74
N LYS A 3 -26.69 -2.02 0.08
CA LYS A 3 -25.49 -1.45 0.71
C LYS A 3 -25.85 -0.06 1.21
N THR A 4 -26.18 0.09 2.49
CA THR A 4 -26.10 1.38 3.16
C THR A 4 -24.64 1.80 3.08
N THR A 5 -24.32 2.66 2.12
CA THR A 5 -23.02 3.28 2.02
C THR A 5 -22.86 4.14 3.27
N GLY A 6 -22.12 3.64 4.26
CA GLY A 6 -21.83 4.40 5.48
C GLY A 6 -21.27 5.77 5.14
N VAL A 7 -21.46 6.72 6.06
CA VAL A 7 -20.88 8.07 5.95
C VAL A 7 -19.51 8.10 6.62
N CYS A 8 -18.62 8.92 6.12
CA CYS A 8 -17.31 9.15 6.72
C CYS A 8 -17.47 9.76 8.12
N ILE A 9 -16.74 9.21 9.09
CA ILE A 9 -16.75 9.64 10.48
C ILE A 9 -15.32 9.90 10.92
N SER A 10 -15.02 11.15 11.26
CA SER A 10 -13.73 11.59 11.77
C SER A 10 -13.35 10.81 13.02
N LYS A 11 -12.11 10.30 13.06
CA LYS A 11 -11.65 9.35 14.09
C LYS A 11 -11.37 10.00 15.44
N GLY A 12 -11.06 11.30 15.43
CA GLY A 12 -10.57 12.01 16.61
C GLY A 12 -9.15 11.58 17.01
N GLY A 13 -8.72 11.99 18.20
CA GLY A 13 -7.37 11.74 18.69
C GLY A 13 -6.33 12.43 17.81
N ARG A 14 -5.37 11.65 17.27
CA ARG A 14 -4.28 12.17 16.44
C ARG A 14 -4.61 12.30 14.96
N PHE A 15 -5.72 11.71 14.52
CA PHE A 15 -6.09 11.68 13.12
C PHE A 15 -6.80 12.98 12.75
N PRO A 16 -6.35 13.70 11.70
CA PRO A 16 -7.04 14.89 11.22
C PRO A 16 -8.50 14.57 10.87
N PRO A 17 -9.44 15.49 11.13
CA PRO A 17 -10.84 15.29 10.78
C PRO A 17 -11.02 15.17 9.26
N PHE A 18 -12.01 14.40 8.83
CA PHE A 18 -12.33 14.28 7.41
C PHE A 18 -13.00 15.56 6.90
N THR A 19 -12.53 16.10 5.77
CA THR A 19 -13.22 17.20 5.05
C THR A 19 -14.60 16.79 4.52
N VAL A 20 -14.83 15.48 4.38
CA VAL A 20 -16.09 14.87 3.94
C VAL A 20 -16.85 14.18 5.07
N ASP A 21 -16.61 14.58 6.33
CA ASP A 21 -17.39 14.09 7.46
C ASP A 21 -18.91 14.18 7.20
N GLY A 22 -19.64 13.13 7.54
CA GLY A 22 -21.08 13.02 7.26
C GLY A 22 -21.45 12.72 5.80
N LYS A 23 -20.49 12.60 4.89
CA LYS A 23 -20.71 12.25 3.47
C LYS A 23 -20.18 10.85 3.16
N PRO A 24 -20.70 10.16 2.13
CA PRO A 24 -20.19 8.83 1.78
C PRO A 24 -18.74 8.88 1.24
N PRO A 25 -17.96 7.80 1.42
CA PRO A 25 -16.65 7.66 0.79
C PRO A 25 -16.76 7.84 -0.73
N LYS A 26 -15.85 8.62 -1.30
CA LYS A 26 -15.87 8.99 -2.71
C LYS A 26 -14.51 8.78 -3.35
N LYS A 27 -14.46 8.83 -4.68
CA LYS A 27 -13.19 8.87 -5.40
C LYS A 27 -12.44 10.16 -5.06
N SER A 28 -11.15 10.04 -4.73
CA SER A 28 -10.28 11.20 -4.53
C SER A 28 -10.14 11.97 -5.86
N ARG A 29 -10.21 13.30 -5.80
CA ARG A 29 -10.15 14.16 -6.98
C ARG A 29 -8.69 14.43 -7.34
N LYS A 30 -8.33 14.27 -8.61
CA LYS A 30 -7.03 14.73 -9.14
C LYS A 30 -6.87 16.23 -8.87
N GLY A 31 -5.66 16.66 -8.51
CA GLY A 31 -5.33 18.06 -8.21
C GLY A 31 -4.93 18.30 -6.75
N PRO A 32 -5.12 19.52 -6.19
CA PRO A 32 -4.61 19.88 -4.85
C PRO A 32 -5.16 19.04 -3.68
N GLY A 33 -6.28 18.33 -3.87
CA GLY A 33 -6.89 17.44 -2.88
C GLY A 33 -6.64 15.95 -3.13
N ASP A 34 -5.69 15.63 -4.01
CA ASP A 34 -5.34 14.25 -4.33
C ASP A 34 -4.55 13.59 -3.19
N LEU A 35 -4.50 12.25 -3.21
CA LEU A 35 -3.75 11.49 -2.22
C LEU A 35 -2.26 11.46 -2.60
N SER A 36 -1.39 12.07 -1.79
CA SER A 36 0.06 12.02 -2.01
C SER A 36 0.65 10.66 -1.66
N VAL A 37 0.07 9.97 -0.68
CA VAL A 37 0.34 8.58 -0.23
C VAL A 37 -1.00 7.89 0.02
N CYS A 38 -1.03 6.60 0.40
CA CYS A 38 -2.30 5.86 0.59
C CYS A 38 -3.14 5.72 -0.70
N ARG A 39 -2.50 5.82 -1.87
CA ARG A 39 -3.16 5.88 -3.18
C ARG A 39 -3.94 4.60 -3.53
N ILE A 40 -3.64 3.49 -2.86
CA ILE A 40 -4.41 2.25 -2.91
C ILE A 40 -5.92 2.45 -2.61
N PHE A 41 -6.28 3.50 -1.85
CA PHE A 41 -7.66 3.85 -1.52
C PHE A 41 -8.29 4.92 -2.43
N ARG A 42 -7.55 5.43 -3.42
CA ARG A 42 -7.93 6.57 -4.27
C ARG A 42 -9.30 6.44 -4.92
N ARG A 43 -9.74 5.23 -5.27
CA ARG A 43 -11.04 4.99 -5.91
C ARG A 43 -12.23 5.24 -4.98
N ARG A 44 -12.06 5.00 -3.68
CA ARG A 44 -13.13 5.13 -2.69
C ARG A 44 -12.53 5.29 -1.31
N THR A 45 -12.53 6.53 -0.82
CA THR A 45 -11.94 6.87 0.48
C THR A 45 -12.69 8.03 1.15
N CYS A 46 -12.43 8.21 2.44
CA CYS A 46 -12.78 9.41 3.21
C CYS A 46 -11.64 10.45 3.26
N CYS A 47 -10.45 10.09 2.78
CA CYS A 47 -9.26 10.94 2.83
C CYS A 47 -9.12 11.88 1.64
N ASP A 48 -8.42 12.98 1.89
CA ASP A 48 -7.76 13.85 0.91
C ASP A 48 -6.29 14.12 1.36
N SER A 49 -5.67 15.15 0.79
CA SER A 49 -4.30 15.55 1.13
C SER A 49 -4.12 15.91 2.61
N THR A 50 -5.18 16.35 3.30
CA THR A 50 -5.14 16.71 4.73
C THR A 50 -4.83 15.49 5.61
N GLN A 51 -5.38 14.32 5.26
CA GLN A 51 -5.17 13.09 6.02
C GLN A 51 -3.89 12.37 5.58
N THR A 52 -3.52 12.46 4.30
CA THR A 52 -2.37 11.73 3.75
C THR A 52 -1.04 12.47 3.95
N HIS A 53 -1.05 13.80 4.12
CA HIS A 53 0.18 14.55 4.34
C HIS A 53 0.92 14.15 5.65
N PRO A 54 0.26 14.00 6.82
CA PRO A 54 0.93 13.50 8.02
C PRO A 54 1.52 12.10 7.85
N VAL A 55 0.85 11.23 7.09
CA VAL A 55 1.35 9.88 6.78
C VAL A 55 2.64 9.95 5.97
N PHE A 56 2.65 10.77 4.91
CA PHE A 56 3.84 11.01 4.10
C PHE A 56 5.02 11.51 4.94
N LEU A 57 4.77 12.50 5.82
CA LEU A 57 5.80 13.01 6.73
C LEU A 57 6.32 11.92 7.67
N SER A 58 5.42 11.09 8.21
CA SER A 58 5.78 9.98 9.09
C SER A 58 6.71 8.99 8.39
N VAL A 59 6.35 8.52 7.20
CA VAL A 59 7.15 7.56 6.42
C VAL A 59 8.50 8.17 6.03
N ARG A 60 8.51 9.43 5.58
CA ARG A 60 9.75 10.15 5.24
C ARG A 60 10.69 10.28 6.44
N THR A 61 10.16 10.63 7.60
CA THR A 61 10.96 10.72 8.83
C THR A 61 11.56 9.36 9.18
N LEU A 62 10.75 8.29 9.11
CA LEU A 62 11.21 6.94 9.38
C LEU A 62 12.35 6.51 8.43
N ALA A 63 12.20 6.79 7.14
CA ALA A 63 13.22 6.52 6.12
C ALA A 63 14.52 7.31 6.34
N SER A 64 14.43 8.54 6.85
CA SER A 64 15.60 9.39 7.08
C SER A 64 16.50 8.95 8.24
N SER A 65 15.98 8.12 9.16
CA SER A 65 16.76 7.60 10.30
C SER A 65 17.73 6.48 9.91
N GLY A 66 17.59 5.89 8.72
CA GLY A 66 18.47 4.83 8.17
C GLY A 66 18.28 3.43 8.77
N GLU A 67 17.48 3.28 9.82
CA GLU A 67 17.33 2.01 10.57
C GLU A 67 16.00 1.30 10.28
N ALA A 68 15.14 1.94 9.47
CA ALA A 68 13.91 1.35 8.98
C ALA A 68 14.18 0.57 7.68
N THR A 69 13.87 -0.72 7.70
CA THR A 69 13.87 -1.55 6.49
C THR A 69 12.77 -1.11 5.53
N GLN A 70 12.89 -1.50 4.26
CA GLN A 70 11.86 -1.20 3.27
C GLN A 70 10.49 -1.79 3.68
N ASP A 71 10.47 -2.97 4.29
CA ASP A 71 9.24 -3.58 4.81
C ASP A 71 8.66 -2.76 5.96
N CYS A 72 9.50 -2.23 6.85
CA CYS A 72 9.04 -1.32 7.90
C CYS A 72 8.37 -0.09 7.30
N LEU A 73 8.96 0.54 6.27
CA LEU A 73 8.38 1.72 5.62
C LEU A 73 7.01 1.42 5.01
N HIS A 74 6.88 0.33 4.25
CA HIS A 74 5.61 -0.03 3.63
C HIS A 74 4.54 -0.45 4.65
N LEU A 75 4.92 -1.23 5.67
CA LEU A 75 3.98 -1.68 6.71
C LEU A 75 3.52 -0.51 7.58
N TRP A 76 4.43 0.43 7.88
CA TRP A 76 4.09 1.64 8.59
C TRP A 76 3.18 2.55 7.77
N GLU A 77 3.46 2.74 6.47
CA GLU A 77 2.56 3.46 5.57
C GLU A 77 1.17 2.82 5.55
N LEU A 78 1.10 1.50 5.35
CA LEU A 78 -0.17 0.79 5.29
C LEU A 78 -0.97 0.92 6.59
N LEU A 79 -0.30 0.86 7.74
CA LEU A 79 -0.91 1.09 9.06
C LEU A 79 -1.49 2.51 9.18
N GLU A 80 -0.70 3.52 8.85
CA GLU A 80 -1.12 4.93 8.88
C GLU A 80 -2.25 5.23 7.88
N CYS A 81 -2.22 4.57 6.72
CA CYS A 81 -3.25 4.67 5.68
C CYS A 81 -4.57 3.97 6.03
N SER A 82 -4.66 3.25 7.15
CA SER A 82 -5.87 2.54 7.57
C SER A 82 -7.11 3.43 7.65
N ILE A 83 -6.97 4.70 8.03
CA ILE A 83 -8.09 5.67 8.07
C ILE A 83 -8.69 5.95 6.68
N CYS A 84 -7.93 5.71 5.62
CA CYS A 84 -8.35 5.95 4.24
C CYS A 84 -9.07 4.75 3.63
N ASP A 85 -9.04 3.59 4.28
CA ASP A 85 -9.87 2.46 3.89
C ASP A 85 -11.36 2.84 4.03
N PRO A 86 -12.21 2.64 3.01
CA PRO A 86 -13.60 3.08 3.04
C PRO A 86 -14.46 2.32 4.08
N SER A 87 -14.05 1.12 4.50
CA SER A 87 -14.72 0.35 5.56
C SER A 87 -14.31 0.84 6.95
N VAL A 88 -13.08 1.30 7.11
CA VAL A 88 -12.58 1.92 8.35
C VAL A 88 -13.07 3.35 8.47
N GLY A 89 -13.04 4.13 7.40
CA GLY A 89 -13.44 5.54 7.36
C GLY A 89 -14.89 5.79 7.84
N VAL A 90 -15.75 4.78 7.76
CA VAL A 90 -17.17 4.87 8.15
C VAL A 90 -17.49 4.34 9.55
N THR A 91 -16.51 3.80 10.28
CA THR A 91 -16.70 3.33 11.66
C THR A 91 -16.25 4.38 12.68
N PRO A 92 -16.93 4.55 13.83
CA PRO A 92 -16.55 5.51 14.83
C PRO A 92 -15.31 5.07 15.64
N GLY A 93 -14.60 6.04 16.21
CA GLY A 93 -13.43 5.82 17.07
C GLY A 93 -12.12 5.62 16.30
N PRO A 94 -11.01 5.34 17.01
CA PRO A 94 -9.73 5.02 16.38
C PRO A 94 -9.84 3.80 15.46
N PRO A 95 -9.05 3.71 14.38
CA PRO A 95 -9.03 2.52 13.54
C PRO A 95 -8.75 1.26 14.36
N ARG A 96 -9.51 0.20 14.06
CA ARG A 96 -9.35 -1.12 14.67
C ARG A 96 -8.43 -1.96 13.80
N ILE A 97 -7.25 -2.25 14.33
CA ILE A 97 -6.19 -2.99 13.66
C ILE A 97 -6.12 -4.41 14.21
N CYS A 98 -5.93 -5.39 13.35
CA CYS A 98 -5.74 -6.77 13.77
C CYS A 98 -4.40 -6.92 14.52
N ALA A 99 -4.39 -7.62 15.66
CA ALA A 99 -3.16 -7.83 16.43
C ALA A 99 -2.08 -8.51 15.58
N SER A 100 -2.46 -9.45 14.70
CA SER A 100 -1.55 -10.10 13.77
C SER A 100 -0.86 -9.12 12.81
N PHE A 101 -1.54 -8.07 12.37
CA PHE A 101 -0.93 -7.02 11.54
C PHE A 101 0.00 -6.13 12.36
N CYS A 102 -0.41 -5.75 13.58
CA CYS A 102 0.42 -5.00 14.52
C CYS A 102 1.74 -5.72 14.84
N HIS A 103 1.71 -7.03 15.03
CA HIS A 103 2.92 -7.83 15.24
C HIS A 103 3.88 -7.79 14.05
N ARG A 104 3.37 -7.83 12.81
CA ARG A 104 4.19 -7.72 11.60
C ARG A 104 4.84 -6.35 11.46
N VAL A 105 4.08 -5.29 11.72
CA VAL A 105 4.63 -3.92 11.75
C VAL A 105 5.75 -3.83 12.78
N PHE A 106 5.55 -4.34 13.99
CA PHE A 106 6.57 -4.31 15.03
C PHE A 106 7.80 -5.15 14.69
N GLU A 107 7.63 -6.35 14.14
CA GLU A 107 8.75 -7.19 13.71
C GLU A 107 9.64 -6.46 12.70
N ALA A 108 9.02 -5.88 11.67
CA ALA A 108 9.74 -5.14 10.63
C ALA A 108 10.37 -3.84 11.15
N CYS A 109 9.70 -3.14 12.07
CA CYS A 109 10.13 -1.83 12.59
C CYS A 109 10.85 -1.88 13.95
N SER A 110 11.15 -3.06 14.48
CA SER A 110 11.67 -3.24 15.86
C SER A 110 12.98 -2.50 16.14
N THR A 111 13.80 -2.29 15.10
CA THR A 111 15.08 -1.57 15.15
C THR A 111 14.97 -0.10 14.78
N ALA A 112 13.85 0.32 14.19
CA ALA A 112 13.66 1.70 13.77
C ALA A 112 13.42 2.62 14.98
N TYR A 113 13.83 3.87 14.85
CA TYR A 113 13.77 4.84 15.94
C TYR A 113 12.41 5.54 16.01
N PHE A 114 11.81 5.49 17.19
CA PHE A 114 10.58 6.19 17.53
C PHE A 114 10.83 7.14 18.69
N SER A 115 10.08 8.23 18.69
CA SER A 115 9.92 9.13 19.82
C SER A 115 8.53 8.92 20.42
N THR A 116 8.42 9.13 21.73
CA THR A 116 7.11 9.25 22.38
C THR A 116 6.87 10.72 22.68
N ASP A 117 5.85 11.28 22.03
CA ASP A 117 5.44 12.66 22.26
C ASP A 117 4.87 12.84 23.69
N PRO A 118 4.74 14.08 24.21
CA PRO A 118 4.06 14.34 25.48
C PRO A 118 2.59 13.87 25.52
N THR A 119 1.99 13.60 24.35
CA THR A 119 0.68 12.94 24.19
C THR A 119 0.74 11.41 24.39
N LYS A 120 1.92 10.87 24.73
CA LYS A 120 2.26 9.43 24.84
C LYS A 120 2.06 8.64 23.56
N GLN A 121 2.16 9.30 22.41
CA GLN A 121 1.99 8.64 21.13
C GLN A 121 3.32 8.35 20.47
N ALA A 122 3.46 7.14 19.91
CA ALA A 122 4.64 6.79 19.11
C ALA A 122 4.57 7.45 17.74
N SER A 123 5.62 8.18 17.42
CA SER A 123 5.88 8.68 16.07
C SER A 123 7.31 8.37 15.66
N PRO A 124 7.61 8.22 14.36
CA PRO A 124 8.98 8.13 13.89
C PRO A 124 9.82 9.29 14.43
N CYS A 125 10.98 8.97 15.00
CA CYS A 125 11.86 9.94 15.64
C CYS A 125 12.38 10.96 14.63
N ARG A 126 12.21 12.24 14.95
CA ARG A 126 12.77 13.37 14.20
C ARG A 126 14.10 13.78 14.83
N GLY A 127 14.99 14.38 14.05
CA GLY A 127 16.25 14.94 14.57
C GLY A 127 16.08 16.06 15.61
N SER A 128 14.86 16.60 15.76
CA SER A 128 14.49 17.60 16.77
C SER A 128 13.95 16.99 18.08
N ASP A 129 13.70 15.68 18.12
CA ASP A 129 13.07 15.05 19.27
C ASP A 129 14.11 14.82 20.39
N PHE A 130 13.69 15.02 21.64
CA PHE A 130 14.62 14.98 22.78
C PHE A 130 14.95 13.55 23.24
N VAL A 131 14.00 12.62 23.12
CA VAL A 131 14.19 11.21 23.48
C VAL A 131 13.76 10.33 22.32
N CYS A 132 14.73 9.60 21.77
CA CYS A 132 14.49 8.60 20.76
C CYS A 132 15.08 7.28 21.20
N GLY A 133 14.37 6.21 20.89
CA GLY A 133 14.75 4.84 21.17
C GLY A 133 14.20 3.92 20.10
N ARG A 134 14.72 2.71 20.02
CA ARG A 134 14.21 1.70 19.09
C ARG A 134 12.80 1.31 19.50
N ALA A 135 11.95 0.91 18.54
CA ALA A 135 10.60 0.42 18.89
C ALA A 135 10.64 -0.68 19.96
N SER A 136 11.60 -1.60 19.86
CA SER A 136 11.80 -2.68 20.84
C SER A 136 12.27 -2.23 22.23
N GLU A 137 12.74 -0.99 22.38
CA GLU A 137 13.08 -0.38 23.68
C GLU A 137 11.88 0.31 24.32
N TRP A 138 10.90 0.74 23.52
CA TRP A 138 9.69 1.40 23.99
C TRP A 138 8.56 0.44 24.36
N VAL A 139 8.43 -0.65 23.60
CA VAL A 139 7.30 -1.59 23.73
C VAL A 139 7.75 -3.03 23.63
N ALA A 140 7.03 -3.91 24.32
CA ALA A 140 7.35 -5.33 24.37
C ALA A 140 6.85 -6.10 23.14
N ASN A 141 5.82 -5.61 22.46
CA ASN A 141 5.19 -6.31 21.34
C ASN A 141 4.41 -5.36 20.40
N GLY A 142 3.93 -5.91 19.29
CA GLY A 142 3.23 -5.13 18.27
C GLY A 142 1.87 -4.58 18.68
N THR A 143 1.10 -5.29 19.51
CA THR A 143 -0.17 -4.76 20.05
C THR A 143 0.08 -3.47 20.82
N GLU A 144 1.11 -3.46 21.66
CA GLU A 144 1.51 -2.26 22.40
C GLU A 144 2.00 -1.16 21.45
N LEU A 145 2.81 -1.48 20.42
CA LEU A 145 3.21 -0.52 19.37
C LEU A 145 2.00 0.17 18.74
N CYS A 146 1.00 -0.59 18.30
CA CYS A 146 -0.21 -0.04 17.69
C CYS A 146 -1.01 0.83 18.69
N HIS A 147 -1.10 0.42 19.95
CA HIS A 147 -1.80 1.19 20.97
C HIS A 147 -1.13 2.53 21.24
N ILE A 148 0.19 2.55 21.44
CA ILE A 148 0.92 3.80 21.63
C ILE A 148 0.96 4.61 20.33
N ALA A 149 0.87 4.00 19.15
CA ALA A 149 0.65 4.70 17.89
C ALA A 149 -0.80 5.21 17.71
N GLY A 150 -1.66 5.17 18.75
CA GLY A 150 -2.99 5.77 18.74
C GLY A 150 -4.09 4.93 18.06
N PHE A 151 -3.84 3.64 17.81
CA PHE A 151 -4.81 2.71 17.24
C PHE A 151 -5.53 1.88 18.31
N SER A 152 -6.70 1.35 17.95
CA SER A 152 -7.34 0.28 18.72
C SER A 152 -6.95 -1.07 18.13
N VAL A 153 -6.77 -2.09 18.97
CA VAL A 153 -6.32 -3.42 18.53
C VAL A 153 -7.40 -4.45 18.81
N ASP A 154 -7.67 -5.32 17.83
CA ASP A 154 -8.46 -6.53 18.02
C ASP A 154 -7.52 -7.71 18.27
N ASN A 155 -7.50 -8.22 19.50
CA ASN A 155 -6.59 -9.27 19.95
C ASN A 155 -6.97 -10.66 19.44
N GLU A 156 -8.24 -10.88 19.12
CA GLU A 156 -8.73 -12.21 18.77
C GLU A 156 -8.86 -12.40 17.25
N ASP A 157 -8.63 -11.34 16.46
CA ASP A 157 -8.90 -11.27 15.02
C ASP A 157 -10.32 -11.80 14.67
N ARG A 158 -11.25 -11.72 15.63
CA ARG A 158 -12.61 -12.32 15.54
C ARG A 158 -13.61 -11.40 14.86
N LEU A 159 -13.42 -10.08 14.98
CA LEU A 159 -14.20 -9.10 14.25
C LEU A 159 -13.46 -8.71 12.96
N SER A 160 -14.16 -8.09 12.01
CA SER A 160 -13.50 -7.55 10.82
C SER A 160 -12.63 -6.36 11.22
N CYS A 161 -11.35 -6.60 11.47
CA CYS A 161 -10.31 -5.60 11.75
C CYS A 161 -9.45 -5.34 10.49
N TYR A 162 -8.81 -4.17 10.46
CA TYR A 162 -7.91 -3.79 9.38
C TYR A 162 -6.59 -4.55 9.46
N GLY A 163 -6.04 -4.95 8.31
CA GLY A 163 -4.78 -5.70 8.22
C GLY A 163 -4.94 -7.22 8.39
N GLY A 164 -6.16 -7.71 8.65
CA GLY A 164 -6.48 -9.14 8.61
C GLY A 164 -6.61 -9.64 7.17
N LYS A 165 -6.55 -10.96 6.96
CA LYS A 165 -6.55 -11.59 5.63
C LYS A 165 -7.70 -11.08 4.74
N ALA A 166 -8.93 -11.11 5.24
CA ALA A 166 -10.10 -10.64 4.48
C ALA A 166 -10.03 -9.13 4.13
N SER A 167 -9.45 -8.31 5.01
CA SER A 167 -9.25 -6.88 4.77
C SER A 167 -8.19 -6.67 3.67
N LEU A 168 -7.05 -7.35 3.76
CA LEU A 168 -5.98 -7.28 2.77
C LEU A 168 -6.40 -7.84 1.39
N ASP A 169 -7.16 -8.93 1.37
CA ASP A 169 -7.73 -9.50 0.14
C ASP A 169 -8.69 -8.52 -0.55
N HIS A 170 -9.53 -7.83 0.24
CA HIS A 170 -10.41 -6.79 -0.28
C HIS A 170 -9.64 -5.60 -0.87
N ILE A 171 -8.55 -5.18 -0.22
CA ILE A 171 -7.67 -4.12 -0.71
C ILE A 171 -7.01 -4.53 -2.03
N ALA A 172 -6.43 -5.72 -2.09
CA ALA A 172 -5.76 -6.24 -3.29
C ALA A 172 -6.71 -6.41 -4.48
N THR A 173 -7.94 -6.90 -4.24
CA THR A 173 -8.96 -7.07 -5.30
C THR A 173 -9.54 -5.75 -5.77
N SER A 174 -9.76 -4.78 -4.87
CA SER A 174 -10.15 -3.41 -5.23
C SER A 174 -9.12 -2.75 -6.14
N TRP A 175 -7.84 -3.02 -5.94
CA TRP A 175 -6.78 -2.50 -6.81
C TRP A 175 -6.68 -3.23 -8.17
N LYS A 176 -6.77 -4.56 -8.21
CA LYS A 176 -6.73 -5.32 -9.49
C LYS A 176 -7.87 -4.95 -10.44
N SER A 177 -9.09 -4.82 -9.92
CA SER A 177 -10.23 -4.30 -10.69
C SER A 177 -10.03 -2.83 -11.12
N SER A 178 -8.99 -2.18 -10.59
CA SER A 178 -8.62 -0.82 -10.94
C SER A 178 -7.62 -0.71 -12.08
N SER A 179 -6.61 -1.57 -12.12
CA SER A 179 -5.62 -1.60 -13.20
C SER A 179 -6.20 -2.13 -14.52
N GLU A 180 -7.18 -3.05 -14.50
CA GLU A 180 -7.83 -3.55 -15.71
C GLU A 180 -8.73 -2.50 -16.44
N GLY A 181 -8.88 -1.29 -15.89
CA GLY A 181 -9.80 -0.26 -16.38
C GLY A 181 -9.17 1.00 -17.02
N SER A 182 -7.86 1.07 -17.27
CA SER A 182 -7.17 2.31 -17.70
C SER A 182 -6.15 2.13 -18.84
N LEU A 183 -6.15 3.03 -19.85
CA LEU A 183 -5.08 3.31 -20.84
C LEU A 183 -5.23 4.77 -21.36
N PRO A 184 -4.19 5.46 -21.90
CA PRO A 184 -2.75 5.13 -21.93
C PRO A 184 -1.85 6.11 -21.13
N ALA A 185 -0.98 5.60 -20.25
CA ALA A 185 0.45 5.34 -20.45
C ALA A 185 1.32 6.43 -21.10
N GLU A 186 1.62 7.53 -20.39
CA GLU A 186 2.90 8.27 -20.54
C GLU A 186 3.37 8.89 -19.19
N GLU A 187 2.49 9.05 -18.18
CA GLU A 187 2.84 9.59 -16.84
C GLU A 187 2.70 8.58 -15.69
N GLU A 188 2.25 7.34 -15.98
CA GLU A 188 1.88 6.32 -14.97
C GLU A 188 3.05 5.43 -14.51
N GLU A 189 4.21 5.48 -15.18
CA GLU A 189 5.28 4.49 -14.98
C GLU A 189 6.00 4.60 -13.62
N GLU A 190 6.19 5.80 -13.06
CA GLU A 190 6.79 5.95 -11.72
C GLU A 190 5.76 5.76 -10.58
N GLU A 191 4.48 6.09 -10.83
CA GLU A 191 3.42 6.01 -9.83
C GLU A 191 2.92 4.57 -9.59
N GLU A 192 3.02 3.69 -10.60
CA GLU A 192 2.69 2.27 -10.47
C GLU A 192 3.73 1.50 -9.62
N GLU A 193 4.99 1.92 -9.60
CA GLU A 193 6.05 1.18 -8.91
C GLU A 193 5.91 1.18 -7.38
N GLU A 194 5.59 2.33 -6.77
CA GLU A 194 5.42 2.46 -5.31
C GLU A 194 4.15 1.73 -4.83
N GLU A 195 3.04 1.88 -5.55
CA GLU A 195 1.81 1.13 -5.27
C GLU A 195 2.02 -0.39 -5.47
N ALA A 196 2.70 -0.78 -6.54
CA ALA A 196 3.05 -2.17 -6.79
C ALA A 196 3.95 -2.72 -5.68
N SER A 197 4.86 -1.92 -5.13
CA SER A 197 5.72 -2.32 -4.02
C SER A 197 4.91 -2.63 -2.76
N ILE A 198 4.01 -1.74 -2.34
CA ILE A 198 3.09 -1.98 -1.20
C ILE A 198 2.21 -3.20 -1.46
N LEU A 199 1.74 -3.39 -2.69
CA LEU A 199 0.92 -4.55 -3.04
C LEU A 199 1.69 -5.87 -3.09
N ARG A 200 2.98 -5.84 -3.44
CA ARG A 200 3.86 -7.01 -3.38
C ARG A 200 4.05 -7.44 -1.93
N VAL A 201 4.29 -6.47 -1.04
CA VAL A 201 4.28 -6.68 0.42
C VAL A 201 2.95 -7.33 0.81
N ILE A 202 1.80 -6.70 0.53
CA ILE A 202 0.48 -7.27 0.86
C ILE A 202 0.30 -8.69 0.30
N ALA A 203 0.70 -8.96 -0.94
CA ALA A 203 0.54 -10.26 -1.60
C ALA A 203 1.42 -11.36 -1.00
N GLU A 204 2.67 -11.06 -0.67
CA GLU A 204 3.58 -11.96 0.05
C GLU A 204 2.97 -12.37 1.39
N TRP A 205 2.47 -11.38 2.13
CA TRP A 205 1.89 -11.56 3.45
C TRP A 205 0.53 -12.25 3.48
N VAL A 206 -0.27 -12.13 2.41
CA VAL A 206 -1.51 -12.90 2.19
C VAL A 206 -1.19 -14.36 1.80
N GLY A 207 -0.10 -14.58 1.06
CA GLY A 207 0.35 -15.88 0.61
C GLY A 207 0.92 -16.79 1.71
N ASP A 208 1.57 -16.21 2.71
CA ASP A 208 2.28 -16.92 3.79
C ASP A 208 1.37 -17.69 4.79
N ARG A 209 0.04 -17.64 4.61
CA ARG A 209 -0.91 -18.50 5.34
C ARG A 209 -1.68 -19.49 4.46
N ASN A 210 -1.30 -19.68 3.20
CA ASN A 210 -1.71 -20.88 2.49
C ASN A 210 -0.77 -22.00 2.94
N GLU A 211 -1.32 -23.13 3.39
CA GLU A 211 -0.56 -24.31 3.82
C GLU A 211 0.66 -24.55 2.94
N ARG A 212 1.73 -25.09 3.56
CA ARG A 212 2.87 -25.69 2.87
C ARG A 212 2.37 -26.74 1.87
N VAL A 213 1.97 -26.30 0.69
CA VAL A 213 1.78 -27.18 -0.46
C VAL A 213 3.18 -27.38 -1.01
N SER A 214 3.81 -28.44 -0.51
CA SER A 214 4.98 -29.06 -1.11
C SER A 214 4.70 -29.29 -2.58
N TRP A 215 5.17 -28.38 -3.44
CA TRP A 215 5.39 -28.75 -4.82
C TRP A 215 6.64 -29.62 -4.84
N ALA A 216 6.38 -30.91 -5.01
CA ALA A 216 7.37 -31.93 -5.22
C ALA A 216 8.42 -31.46 -6.22
N VAL A 217 9.69 -31.56 -5.80
CA VAL A 217 10.82 -31.68 -6.71
C VAL A 217 10.64 -33.00 -7.45
N GLY A 218 9.80 -33.00 -8.48
CA GLY A 218 9.58 -34.09 -9.40
C GLY A 218 10.36 -33.79 -10.66
N GLY A 219 11.58 -34.30 -10.73
CA GLY A 219 12.39 -34.20 -11.94
C GLY A 219 11.68 -34.81 -13.15
N MET A 220 11.76 -34.13 -14.28
CA MET A 220 11.73 -34.78 -15.59
C MET A 220 12.65 -34.00 -16.52
N VAL A 221 13.85 -34.56 -16.68
CA VAL A 221 14.66 -34.41 -17.89
C VAL A 221 13.95 -35.22 -18.97
N LEU A 222 13.46 -34.57 -20.04
CA LEU A 222 13.37 -35.21 -21.35
C LEU A 222 13.65 -34.19 -22.46
N THR A 223 14.50 -34.64 -23.35
CA THR A 223 15.18 -33.99 -24.46
C THR A 223 14.28 -33.67 -25.67
N ALA A 224 14.70 -32.64 -26.40
CA ALA A 224 14.65 -32.47 -27.85
C ALA A 224 13.30 -32.45 -28.60
N GLY A 225 13.00 -31.27 -29.16
CA GLY A 225 12.57 -31.06 -30.55
C GLY A 225 11.19 -31.57 -30.98
N VAL A 226 10.25 -30.66 -31.24
CA VAL A 226 9.48 -30.57 -32.51
C VAL A 226 8.84 -29.17 -32.63
N ILE A 227 8.97 -28.63 -33.83
CA ILE A 227 8.48 -27.35 -34.37
C ILE A 227 6.94 -27.31 -34.41
N PHE A 228 6.30 -26.20 -34.02
CA PHE A 228 5.20 -25.62 -34.83
C PHE A 228 4.90 -24.15 -34.47
N SER A 229 5.27 -23.26 -35.39
CA SER A 229 4.82 -21.87 -35.45
C SER A 229 3.34 -21.78 -35.80
N ARG A 230 2.57 -20.92 -35.12
CA ARG A 230 1.39 -20.26 -35.71
C ARG A 230 0.99 -18.98 -34.95
N LYS A 231 1.28 -17.85 -35.61
CA LYS A 231 0.58 -16.55 -35.56
C LYS A 231 0.50 -15.83 -34.20
N ARG A 232 1.32 -14.78 -34.02
CA ARG A 232 0.90 -13.48 -33.49
C ARG A 232 1.94 -12.38 -33.78
N LYS A 233 1.44 -11.16 -33.98
CA LYS A 233 2.15 -9.87 -34.16
C LYS A 233 2.62 -9.49 -35.58
N SER A 234 1.69 -9.56 -36.53
CA SER A 234 1.60 -8.59 -37.62
C SER A 234 0.95 -7.31 -37.05
N ARG A 235 1.74 -6.23 -36.88
CA ARG A 235 1.33 -4.80 -36.94
C ARG A 235 2.42 -3.79 -36.52
N HIS A 236 3.50 -4.21 -35.86
CA HIS A 236 4.57 -3.27 -35.40
C HIS A 236 5.68 -2.99 -36.46
N ARG A 237 5.65 -3.64 -37.63
CA ARG A 237 6.74 -3.51 -38.63
C ARG A 237 6.52 -2.44 -39.72
N ARG A 238 5.35 -1.79 -39.75
CA ARG A 238 4.98 -0.86 -40.84
C ARG A 238 5.41 0.60 -40.65
N HIS A 239 6.08 0.95 -39.55
CA HIS A 239 6.62 2.30 -39.36
C HIS A 239 8.14 2.43 -39.57
N ARG A 240 8.86 1.32 -39.79
CA ARG A 240 10.34 1.32 -39.94
C ARG A 240 10.85 1.29 -41.38
N GLU A 241 9.97 1.37 -42.38
CA GLU A 241 10.35 1.25 -43.80
C GLU A 241 10.25 2.56 -44.62
N ARG A 242 10.01 3.72 -43.97
CA ARG A 242 10.05 5.03 -44.67
C ARG A 242 11.38 5.78 -44.54
N ALA A 243 12.36 5.23 -43.80
CA ALA A 243 13.69 5.82 -43.67
C ALA A 243 14.73 5.27 -44.67
N ILE A 244 14.37 4.29 -45.51
CA ILE A 244 15.30 3.61 -46.45
C ILE A 244 15.03 4.02 -47.92
N GLN A 245 13.97 4.78 -48.20
CA GLN A 245 13.65 5.23 -49.56
C GLN A 245 14.47 6.44 -50.05
N HIS A 246 15.27 7.08 -49.20
CA HIS A 246 16.14 8.20 -49.61
C HIS A 246 17.54 7.78 -50.06
N THR A 247 17.99 6.56 -49.75
CA THR A 247 19.34 6.09 -50.07
C THR A 247 19.44 5.37 -51.42
N VAL A 248 18.31 4.95 -52.01
CA VAL A 248 18.29 4.22 -53.30
C VAL A 248 18.21 5.16 -54.50
N ARG A 249 17.77 6.42 -54.34
CA ARG A 249 17.76 7.42 -55.44
C ARG A 249 19.13 8.04 -55.76
N ARG A 250 20.22 7.56 -55.17
CA ARG A 250 21.60 8.03 -55.44
C ARG A 250 22.47 7.02 -56.19
N LEU A 251 21.93 5.85 -56.58
CA LEU A 251 22.71 4.80 -57.27
C LEU A 251 22.15 4.37 -58.64
N THR A 252 21.14 5.06 -59.16
CA THR A 252 20.70 4.92 -60.55
C THR A 252 20.33 6.30 -61.05
N GLY A 253 20.96 6.72 -62.15
CA GLY A 253 20.60 7.94 -62.87
C GLY A 253 19.19 7.91 -63.44
#